data_AF-A0A7Z8VHB2-F1
#
_entry.id   AF-A0A7Z8VHB2-F1
#
_cell.length_a   1.000
_cell.length_b   1.000
_cell.length_c   1.000
_cell.angle_alpha   90.00
_cell.angle_beta   90.00
_cell.angle_gamma   90.00
#
_symmetry.space_group_name_H-M   'P 1'
#
loop_
_entity.id
_entity.type
_entity.pdbx_description
1 polymer ?
#
loop_
_entity_poly.entity_id
_entity_poly.type
_entity_poly.pdbx_seq_one_letter_code
_entity_poly.pdbx_strand_id
1 'polypeptide(L)' 'MFDIGFWELCLIGLVSLLVIGPEKLPKVARIAGFWLGKTRNMVAVVKEEGRV' A
#
# COMPACT_ATOMS: atom_id res chain seq x y z
N MET A 1 -0.53 17.59 -13.79
CA MET A 1 -0.11 16.27 -14.33
C MET A 1 -0.27 15.11 -13.34
N PHE A 2 -1.05 15.28 -12.27
CA PHE A 2 -1.69 14.21 -11.50
C PHE A 2 -2.98 14.85 -10.99
N ASP A 3 -3.94 15.04 -11.89
CA ASP A 3 -5.23 15.63 -11.55
C ASP A 3 -6.16 14.51 -11.07
N ILE A 4 -5.70 13.67 -10.12
CA ILE A 4 -6.51 12.54 -9.64
C ILE A 4 -7.69 13.11 -8.89
N GLY A 5 -8.79 13.25 -9.60
CA GLY A 5 -10.08 13.61 -9.06
C GLY A 5 -10.71 12.44 -8.32
N PHE A 6 -11.79 12.73 -7.60
CA PHE A 6 -12.62 11.70 -6.97
C PHE A 6 -13.03 10.61 -7.96
N TRP A 7 -13.31 10.99 -9.21
CA TRP A 7 -13.72 10.07 -10.27
C TRP A 7 -12.64 9.08 -10.67
N GLU A 8 -11.39 9.51 -10.81
CA GLU A 8 -10.27 8.61 -11.13
C GLU A 8 -9.98 7.64 -9.99
N LEU A 9 -10.06 8.09 -8.74
CA LEU A 9 -9.95 7.22 -7.57
C LEU A 9 -11.03 6.14 -7.55
N CYS A 10 -12.28 6.50 -7.84
CA CYS A 10 -13.37 5.55 -7.99
C CYS A 10 -13.11 4.55 -9.12
N LEU A 11 -12.61 5.00 -10.27
CA LEU A 11 -12.34 4.15 -11.42
C LEU A 11 -11.19 3.17 -11.15
N ILE A 12 -10.11 3.64 -10.52
CA ILE A 12 -9.00 2.79 -10.07
C ILE A 12 -9.48 1.76 -9.03
N GLY A 13 -10.32 2.20 -8.08
CA GLY A 13 -10.94 1.31 -7.09
C GLY A 13 -11.79 0.22 -7.74
N LEU A 14 -12.61 0.60 -8.71
CA LEU A 14 -13.47 -0.33 -9.47
C LEU A 14 -12.65 -1.35 -10.28
N VAL A 15 -11.63 -0.88 -11.01
CA VAL A 15 -10.72 -1.75 -11.79
C VAL A 15 -9.97 -2.70 -10.87
N SER A 16 -9.48 -2.20 -9.73
CA SER A 16 -8.81 -3.03 -8.72
C SER A 16 -9.74 -4.11 -8.18
N LEU A 17 -11.01 -3.75 -7.93
CA LEU A 17 -12.05 -4.67 -7.46
C LEU A 17 -12.36 -5.74 -8.50
N LEU A 18 -12.35 -5.40 -9.78
CA LEU A 18 -12.59 -6.33 -10.89
C LEU A 18 -11.43 -7.31 -11.08
N VAL A 19 -10.18 -6.81 -11.09
CA VAL A 19 -8.99 -7.61 -11.41
C VAL A 19 -8.62 -8.56 -10.27
N ILE A 20 -8.62 -8.06 -9.03
CA ILE A 20 -8.23 -8.86 -7.85
C ILE A 20 -9.44 -9.53 -7.20
N GLY A 21 -10.63 -8.94 -7.32
CA GLY A 21 -11.83 -9.37 -6.64
C GLY A 21 -12.00 -8.69 -5.26
N PRO A 22 -13.24 -8.30 -4.88
CA PRO A 22 -13.53 -7.62 -3.62
C PRO A 22 -13.13 -8.42 -2.38
N GLU A 23 -13.20 -9.74 -2.44
CA GLU A 23 -12.86 -10.62 -1.32
C GLU A 23 -11.35 -10.76 -1.11
N LYS A 24 -10.55 -10.64 -2.18
CA LYS A 24 -9.10 -10.84 -2.14
C LYS A 24 -8.33 -9.55 -1.90
N LEU A 25 -8.83 -8.41 -2.35
CA LEU A 25 -8.25 -7.08 -2.09
C LEU A 25 -7.90 -6.79 -0.62
N PRO A 26 -8.80 -7.00 0.37
CA PRO A 26 -8.47 -6.74 1.78
C PRO A 26 -7.39 -7.69 2.28
N LYS A 27 -7.31 -8.91 1.75
CA LYS A 27 -6.26 -9.87 2.10
C LYS A 27 -4.91 -9.42 1.55
N VAL A 28 -4.86 -8.98 0.29
CA VAL A 28 -3.65 -8.43 -0.34
C VAL A 28 -3.21 -7.15 0.36
N ALA A 29 -4.14 -6.24 0.68
CA ALA A 29 -3.84 -5.00 1.39
C ALA A 29 -3.25 -5.26 2.79
N ARG A 30 -3.77 -6.24 3.53
CA ARG A 30 -3.20 -6.64 4.83
C ARG A 30 -1.78 -7.21 4.70
N ILE A 31 -1.55 -8.06 3.70
CA ILE A 31 -0.23 -8.63 3.46
C ILE A 31 0.74 -7.51 3.07
N ALA A 32 0.40 -6.72 2.07
CA ALA A 32 1.21 -5.58 1.62
C ALA A 32 1.51 -4.61 2.77
N GLY A 33 0.50 -4.27 3.58
CA GLY A 33 0.66 -3.41 4.75
C GLY A 33 1.58 -3.99 5.83
N PHE A 34 1.47 -5.30 6.10
CA PHE A 34 2.37 -6.00 7.03
C PHE A 34 3.82 -5.95 6.55
N TRP A 35 4.07 -6.22 5.25
CA TRP A 35 5.40 -6.15 4.66
C TRP A 35 5.94 -4.73 4.65
N LEU A 36 5.13 -3.73 4.28
CA LEU A 36 5.54 -2.33 4.28
C LEU A 36 5.90 -1.86 5.70
N GLY A 37 5.11 -2.22 6.70
CA GLY A 37 5.35 -1.89 8.10
C GLY A 37 6.63 -2.55 8.63
N LYS A 38 6.85 -3.83 8.31
CA LYS A 38 8.07 -4.56 8.68
C LYS A 38 9.31 -3.92 8.05
N THR A 39 9.26 -3.61 6.76
CA THR A 39 10.37 -2.95 6.05
C THR A 39 10.63 -1.55 6.61
N ARG A 40 9.58 -0.77 6.89
CA ARG A 40 9.74 0.56 7.51
C ARG A 40 10.43 0.47 8.88
N ASN A 41 10.07 -0.52 9.68
CA ASN A 41 10.69 -0.74 10.99
C ASN A 41 12.16 -1.18 10.84
N MET A 42 12.47 -2.09 9.92
CA MET A 42 13.86 -2.49 9.64
C MET A 42 14.73 -1.31 9.19
N VAL A 43 14.21 -0.45 8.31
CA VAL A 43 14.92 0.78 7.90
C VAL A 43 15.08 1.75 9.07
N ALA A 44 14.08 1.85 9.95
CA ALA A 44 14.17 2.70 11.13
C ALA A 44 15.27 2.24 12.09
N VAL A 45 15.36 0.93 12.35
CA VAL A 45 16.41 0.31 13.19
C VAL A 45 17.81 0.59 12.64
N VAL A 46 18.02 0.37 11.33
CA VAL A 46 19.32 0.65 10.68
C VAL A 46 19.68 2.14 10.73
N LYS A 47 18.68 3.02 10.60
CA LYS A 47 18.89 4.46 10.68
C LYS A 47 19.21 4.94 12.10
N GLU A 48 18.70 4.26 13.12
CA GLU A 48 19.04 4.50 14.53
C GLU A 48 20.49 4.09 14.84
N GLU A 49 20.92 2.95 14.30
CA GLU A 49 22.28 2.41 14.50
C GLU A 49 23.36 3.23 13.77
N GLY A 50 23.04 3.81 12.61
CA GLY A 50 23.95 4.72 11.88
C GLY A 50 24.04 6.14 12.44
N ARG A 51 23.40 6.43 13.59
CA ARG A 51 23.37 7.74 14.25
C ARG A 51 24.16 7.76 15.57
N VAL A 52 25.23 6.96 15.65
CA VAL A 52 26.28 7.02 16.69
C VAL A 52 27.55 7.67 16.16
#